data_AF-A0A7R9PSW0-F1
#
_entry.id   AF-A0A7R9PSW0-F1
#
_cell.length_a   1.000
_cell.length_b   1.000
_cell.length_c   1.000
_cell.angle_alpha   90.00
_cell.angle_beta   90.00
_cell.angle_gamma   90.00
#
_symmetry.space_group_name_H-M   'P 1'
#
loop_
_entity.id
_entity.type
_entity.pdbx_description
1 polymer ?
#
loop_
_entity_poly.entity_id
_entity_poly.type
_entity_poly.pdbx_seq_one_letter_code
_entity_poly.pdbx_strand_id
1 'polypeptide(L)'
;YLACTALLQVSSPLSVLLVNTIVKDLASKNIIIVAMALSSCCQLIPRDMMPTVIPLVQEKLSHSSSYVRGKAVIALHHFYRNCPEHCCYYISTTQSLLGDKDPAVVALVVQLLVDVVQVMCVLVALVVQLLVDVV
;
A
#
# COMPACT_ATOMS: atom_id res chain seq x y z
N TYR A 1 -8.09 -8.89 14.27
CA TYR A 1 -7.00 -8.32 13.44
C TYR A 1 -5.62 -8.55 14.04
N LEU A 2 -5.26 -8.00 15.20
CA LEU A 2 -3.90 -8.16 15.78
C LEU A 2 -3.52 -9.61 16.12
N ALA A 3 -4.45 -10.39 16.70
CA ALA A 3 -4.20 -11.83 16.92
C ALA A 3 -4.02 -12.58 15.60
N CYS A 4 -4.69 -12.12 14.53
CA CYS A 4 -4.58 -12.75 13.22
C CYS A 4 -3.22 -12.45 12.57
N THR A 5 -2.73 -11.21 12.67
CA THR A 5 -1.39 -10.86 12.17
C THR A 5 -0.28 -11.55 12.95
N ALA A 6 -0.47 -11.81 14.26
CA ALA A 6 0.52 -12.47 15.11
C ALA A 6 0.52 -14.01 15.00
N LEU A 7 -0.64 -14.63 14.74
CA LEU A 7 -0.80 -16.09 14.81
C LEU A 7 -0.91 -16.78 13.44
N LEU A 8 -1.28 -16.06 12.37
CA LEU A 8 -1.36 -16.68 11.04
C LEU A 8 -0.05 -16.51 10.27
N GLN A 9 0.62 -17.64 10.01
CA GLN A 9 1.61 -17.73 8.94
C GLN A 9 0.92 -17.64 7.58
N VAL A 10 1.57 -16.94 6.64
CA VAL A 10 1.09 -16.59 5.28
C VAL A 10 0.71 -17.81 4.41
N SER A 11 1.01 -19.04 4.85
CA SER A 11 0.90 -20.28 4.09
C SER A 11 -0.35 -21.14 4.35
N SER A 12 -1.39 -20.62 5.00
CA SER A 12 -2.58 -21.42 5.36
C SER A 12 -3.84 -21.01 4.56
N PRO A 13 -4.79 -21.94 4.30
CA PRO A 13 -6.07 -21.64 3.64
C PRO A 13 -6.93 -20.61 4.40
N LEU A 14 -6.63 -20.39 5.68
CA LEU A 14 -7.26 -19.37 6.51
C LEU A 14 -6.86 -17.95 6.08
N SER A 15 -5.69 -17.75 5.46
CA SER A 15 -5.25 -16.45 4.94
C SER A 15 -6.19 -15.94 3.85
N VAL A 16 -6.65 -16.82 2.94
CA VAL A 16 -7.61 -16.50 1.87
C VAL A 16 -8.96 -16.07 2.44
N LEU A 17 -9.44 -16.74 3.49
CA LEU A 17 -10.67 -16.35 4.18
C LEU A 17 -10.53 -14.98 4.86
N LEU A 18 -9.36 -14.71 5.43
CA LEU A 18 -9.03 -13.44 6.08
C LEU A 18 -8.94 -12.30 5.05
N VAL A 19 -8.31 -12.52 3.90
CA VAL A 19 -8.29 -11.54 2.81
C VAL A 19 -9.70 -11.23 2.34
N ASN A 20 -10.55 -12.25 2.16
CA ASN A 20 -11.97 -12.05 1.84
C ASN A 20 -12.73 -11.24 2.91
N THR A 21 -12.37 -11.41 4.18
CA THR A 21 -12.95 -10.65 5.29
C THR A 21 -12.46 -9.20 5.28
N ILE A 22 -11.17 -8.97 5.03
CA ILE A 22 -10.56 -7.64 4.87
C ILE A 22 -11.21 -6.89 3.70
N VAL A 23 -11.42 -7.55 2.55
CA VAL A 23 -12.09 -6.94 1.39
C VAL A 23 -13.51 -6.50 1.72
N LYS A 24 -14.28 -7.32 2.46
CA LYS A 24 -15.61 -6.94 2.96
C LYS A 24 -15.54 -5.77 3.94
N ASP A 25 -14.57 -5.77 4.83
CA ASP A 25 -14.39 -4.71 5.83
C ASP A 25 -13.94 -3.38 5.19
N LEU A 26 -13.17 -3.41 4.10
CA LEU A 26 -12.84 -2.23 3.30
C LEU A 26 -14.06 -1.61 2.61
N ALA A 27 -15.09 -2.41 2.30
CA ALA A 27 -16.35 -1.93 1.74
C ALA A 27 -17.33 -1.39 2.80
N SER A 28 -17.00 -1.50 4.08
CA SER A 28 -17.87 -1.06 5.18
C SER A 28 -17.95 0.46 5.28
N LYS A 29 -19.07 0.98 5.82
CA LYS A 29 -19.28 2.42 6.06
C LYS A 29 -18.59 2.94 7.32
N ASN A 30 -18.10 2.04 8.18
CA ASN A 30 -17.50 2.41 9.45
C ASN A 30 -16.00 2.72 9.29
N ILE A 31 -15.63 3.97 9.56
CA ILE A 31 -14.26 4.49 9.47
C ILE A 31 -13.26 3.65 10.26
N ILE A 32 -13.64 3.18 11.45
CA ILE A 32 -12.74 2.40 12.32
C ILE A 32 -12.49 1.01 11.72
N ILE A 33 -13.54 0.37 11.21
CA ILE A 33 -13.43 -0.94 10.55
C ILE A 33 -12.54 -0.83 9.31
N VAL A 34 -12.77 0.17 8.47
CA VAL A 34 -11.96 0.42 7.27
C VAL A 34 -10.50 0.70 7.62
N ALA A 35 -10.24 1.50 8.66
CA ALA A 35 -8.87 1.80 9.09
C ALA A 35 -8.14 0.58 9.68
N MET A 36 -8.84 -0.27 10.42
CA MET A 36 -8.29 -1.54 10.92
C MET A 36 -8.01 -2.51 9.76
N ALA A 37 -8.91 -2.59 8.79
CA ALA A 37 -8.73 -3.38 7.58
C ALA A 37 -7.51 -2.90 6.78
N LEU A 38 -7.38 -1.59 6.51
CA LEU A 38 -6.22 -1.00 5.84
C LEU A 38 -4.90 -1.26 6.59
N SER A 39 -4.91 -1.21 7.91
CA SER A 39 -3.70 -1.51 8.70
C SER A 39 -3.34 -3.01 8.65
N SER A 40 -4.36 -3.87 8.57
CA SER A 40 -4.21 -5.33 8.48
C SER A 40 -3.75 -5.77 7.09
N CYS A 41 -4.15 -5.04 6.04
CA CYS A 41 -3.72 -5.26 4.66
C CYS A 41 -2.19 -5.33 4.54
N CYS A 42 -1.46 -4.48 5.27
CA CYS A 42 0.00 -4.42 5.24
C CYS A 42 0.68 -5.67 5.80
N GLN A 43 -0.02 -6.54 6.52
CA GLN A 43 0.61 -7.68 7.20
C GLN A 43 0.04 -9.03 6.74
N LEU A 44 -1.21 -9.05 6.28
CA LEU A 44 -1.95 -10.28 6.04
C LEU A 44 -2.17 -10.61 4.56
N ILE A 45 -1.91 -9.67 3.64
CA ILE A 45 -2.16 -9.89 2.22
C ILE A 45 -0.94 -10.54 1.57
N PRO A 46 -1.08 -11.77 1.03
CA PRO A 46 -0.02 -12.40 0.26
C PRO A 46 0.16 -11.71 -1.10
N ARG A 47 1.37 -11.80 -1.68
CA ARG A 47 1.71 -11.14 -2.95
C ARG A 47 0.76 -11.50 -4.09
N ASP A 48 0.30 -12.75 -4.13
CA ASP A 48 -0.60 -13.25 -5.17
C ASP A 48 -1.98 -12.56 -5.16
N MET A 49 -2.40 -12.01 -4.01
CA MET A 49 -3.70 -11.33 -3.87
C MET A 49 -3.59 -9.80 -3.85
N MET A 50 -2.37 -9.25 -3.80
CA MET A 50 -2.12 -7.81 -3.87
C MET A 50 -2.81 -7.10 -5.06
N PRO A 51 -2.75 -7.59 -6.32
CA PRO A 51 -3.35 -6.88 -7.45
C PRO A 51 -4.87 -6.68 -7.30
N THR A 52 -5.56 -7.57 -6.59
CA THR A 52 -6.99 -7.45 -6.30
C THR A 52 -7.28 -6.41 -5.22
N VAL A 53 -6.39 -6.24 -4.24
CA VAL A 53 -6.61 -5.34 -3.09
C VAL A 53 -6.12 -3.92 -3.34
N ILE A 54 -5.09 -3.73 -4.16
CA ILE A 54 -4.58 -2.40 -4.53
C ILE A 54 -5.69 -1.44 -5.02
N PRO A 55 -6.59 -1.82 -5.98
CA PRO A 55 -7.65 -0.91 -6.43
C PRO A 55 -8.65 -0.56 -5.32
N LEU A 56 -8.94 -1.49 -4.40
CA LEU A 56 -9.81 -1.24 -3.25
C LEU A 56 -9.20 -0.20 -2.29
N VAL A 57 -7.88 -0.26 -2.07
CA VAL A 57 -7.17 0.74 -1.26
C VAL A 57 -7.12 2.10 -1.96
N GLN A 58 -6.94 2.11 -3.28
CA GLN A 58 -6.97 3.34 -4.08
C GLN A 58 -8.30 4.08 -3.94
N GLU A 59 -9.44 3.37 -3.99
CA GLU A 59 -10.76 3.99 -3.81
C GLU A 59 -10.86 4.73 -2.46
N LYS A 60 -10.16 4.25 -1.43
CA LYS A 60 -10.15 4.87 -0.10
C LYS A 60 -9.24 6.09 0.02
N LEU A 61 -8.39 6.37 -0.98
CA LEU A 61 -7.60 7.61 -1.02
C LEU A 61 -8.48 8.84 -1.22
N SER A 62 -9.68 8.72 -1.81
CA SER A 62 -10.62 9.84 -1.99
C SER A 62 -11.70 9.89 -0.92
N HIS A 63 -11.51 9.19 0.21
CA HIS A 63 -12.49 9.14 1.29
C HIS A 63 -12.62 10.49 2.02
N SER A 64 -13.81 10.82 2.56
CA SER A 64 -14.08 12.10 3.23
C SER A 64 -13.21 12.34 4.48
N SER A 65 -12.91 11.29 5.22
CA SER A 65 -12.07 11.32 6.43
C SER A 65 -10.58 11.29 6.11
N SER A 66 -9.82 12.28 6.59
CA SER A 66 -8.36 12.33 6.44
C SER A 66 -7.64 11.15 7.11
N TYR A 67 -8.21 10.63 8.20
CA TYR A 67 -7.69 9.45 8.89
C TYR A 67 -7.66 8.21 7.98
N VAL A 68 -8.73 7.98 7.22
CA VAL A 68 -8.81 6.86 6.26
C VAL A 68 -7.84 7.08 5.11
N ARG A 69 -7.76 8.31 4.58
CA ARG A 69 -6.82 8.66 3.49
C ARG A 69 -5.38 8.40 3.90
N GLY A 70 -4.97 8.85 5.08
CA GLY A 70 -3.62 8.60 5.60
C GLY A 70 -3.31 7.11 5.75
N LYS A 71 -4.26 6.31 6.26
CA LYS A 71 -4.11 4.86 6.35
C LYS A 71 -4.02 4.19 4.97
N ALA A 72 -4.78 4.68 4.00
CA ALA A 72 -4.73 4.18 2.62
C ALA A 72 -3.37 4.49 1.96
N VAL A 73 -2.79 5.68 2.18
CA VAL A 73 -1.44 6.03 1.71
C VAL A 73 -0.39 5.11 2.32
N ILE A 74 -0.45 4.83 3.63
CA ILE A 74 0.47 3.91 4.30
C ILE A 74 0.35 2.49 3.73
N ALA A 75 -0.88 2.02 3.48
CA ALA A 75 -1.11 0.70 2.88
C ALA A 75 -0.55 0.63 1.45
N LEU A 76 -0.77 1.68 0.65
CA LEU A 76 -0.21 1.78 -0.70
C LEU A 76 1.32 1.80 -0.68
N HIS A 77 1.92 2.55 0.25
CA HIS A 77 3.37 2.58 0.45
C HIS A 77 3.91 1.18 0.76
N HIS A 78 3.25 0.44 1.66
CA HIS A 78 3.65 -0.93 1.96
C HIS A 78 3.57 -1.84 0.73
N PHE A 79 2.51 -1.73 -0.08
CA PHE A 79 2.39 -2.50 -1.31
C PHE A 79 3.46 -2.15 -2.34
N TYR A 80 3.82 -0.87 -2.48
CA TYR A 80 4.90 -0.42 -3.36
C TYR A 80 6.24 -1.10 -3.01
N ARG A 81 6.56 -1.21 -1.72
CA ARG A 81 7.79 -1.88 -1.25
C ARG A 81 7.83 -3.38 -1.53
N ASN A 82 6.67 -4.04 -1.61
CA ASN A 82 6.61 -5.49 -1.84
C ASN A 82 6.48 -5.88 -3.32
N CYS A 83 5.75 -5.09 -4.12
CA CYS A 83 5.49 -5.34 -5.53
C CYS A 83 5.48 -4.01 -6.33
N PRO A 84 6.66 -3.47 -6.70
CA PRO A 84 6.75 -2.18 -7.40
C PRO A 84 6.11 -2.21 -8.79
N GLU A 85 6.16 -3.36 -9.49
CA GLU A 85 5.64 -3.54 -10.86
C GLU A 85 4.16 -3.18 -11.01
N HIS A 86 3.35 -3.51 -10.01
CA HIS A 86 1.91 -3.29 -10.03
C HIS A 86 1.52 -1.92 -9.45
N CYS A 87 2.45 -1.23 -8.80
CA CYS A 87 2.17 0.00 -8.06
C CYS A 87 2.48 1.29 -8.87
N CYS A 88 3.28 1.21 -9.93
CA CYS A 88 3.66 2.36 -10.76
C CYS A 88 2.46 3.14 -11.33
N TYR A 89 1.39 2.45 -11.70
CA TYR A 89 0.17 3.07 -12.22
C TYR A 89 -0.51 4.01 -11.21
N TYR A 90 -0.37 3.73 -9.92
CA TYR A 90 -1.09 4.43 -8.85
C TYR A 90 -0.33 5.64 -8.29
N ILE A 91 0.91 5.87 -8.73
CA ILE A 91 1.71 7.03 -8.34
C ILE A 91 1.02 8.34 -8.77
N SER A 92 0.41 8.36 -9.96
CA SER A 92 -0.35 9.51 -10.49
C SER A 92 -1.52 9.90 -9.60
N THR A 93 -2.29 8.92 -9.11
CA THR A 93 -3.35 9.13 -8.13
C THR A 93 -2.78 9.76 -6.86
N THR A 94 -1.64 9.25 -6.38
CA THR A 94 -1.00 9.74 -5.16
C THR A 94 -0.49 11.18 -5.29
N GLN A 95 -0.05 11.61 -6.48
CA GLN A 95 0.32 13.00 -6.75
C GLN A 95 -0.86 13.97 -6.58
N SER A 96 -2.09 13.54 -6.85
CA SER A 96 -3.28 14.38 -6.61
C SER A 96 -3.53 14.65 -5.12
N LEU A 97 -3.07 13.76 -4.22
CA LEU A 97 -3.16 13.94 -2.77
C LEU A 97 -2.08 14.90 -2.22
N LEU A 98 -1.14 15.38 -3.03
CA LEU A 98 -0.18 16.40 -2.59
C LEU A 98 -0.87 17.74 -2.25
N GLY A 99 -2.06 17.98 -2.82
CA GLY A 99 -2.92 19.13 -2.53
C GLY A 99 -4.02 18.85 -1.49
N ASP A 100 -3.88 17.81 -0.67
CA ASP A 100 -4.89 17.46 0.34
C ASP A 100 -5.02 18.57 1.42
N LYS A 101 -6.20 18.65 2.04
CA LYS A 101 -6.52 19.63 3.08
C LYS A 101 -5.76 19.35 4.38
N ASP A 102 -5.33 18.11 4.58
CA ASP A 102 -4.68 17.64 5.80
C ASP A 102 -3.16 17.47 5.59
N PRO A 103 -2.32 18.23 6.32
CA PRO A 103 -0.87 18.17 6.15
C PRO A 103 -0.26 16.82 6.55
N ALA A 104 -0.92 16.04 7.42
CA ALA A 104 -0.43 14.72 7.80
C ALA A 104 -0.55 13.74 6.63
N VAL A 105 -1.61 13.85 5.82
CA VAL A 105 -1.77 13.04 4.59
C VAL A 105 -0.71 13.45 3.58
N VAL A 106 -0.47 14.75 3.39
CA VAL A 106 0.58 15.26 2.48
C VAL A 106 1.97 14.75 2.91
N ALA A 107 2.29 14.78 4.20
CA ALA A 107 3.57 14.27 4.70
C ALA A 107 3.79 12.78 4.35
N LEU A 108 2.74 11.95 4.49
CA LEU A 108 2.79 10.53 4.14
C LEU A 108 2.98 10.32 2.62
N VAL A 109 2.33 11.16 1.80
CA VAL A 109 2.47 11.12 0.34
C VAL A 109 3.88 11.51 -0.09
N VAL A 110 4.43 12.58 0.50
CA VAL A 110 5.82 13.01 0.25
C VAL A 110 6.79 11.90 0.64
N GLN A 111 6.58 11.26 1.79
CA GLN A 111 7.41 10.14 2.22
C GLN A 111 7.36 8.97 1.22
N LEU A 112 6.18 8.62 0.71
CA LEU A 112 6.04 7.61 -0.34
C LEU A 112 6.83 8.01 -1.61
N LEU A 113 6.73 9.26 -2.04
CA LEU A 113 7.44 9.74 -3.25
C LEU A 113 8.96 9.72 -3.08
N VAL A 114 9.48 10.10 -1.91
CA VAL A 114 10.91 10.03 -1.62
C VAL A 114 11.40 8.59 -1.68
N ASP A 115 10.66 7.65 -1.09
CA ASP A 115 11.03 6.23 -1.11
C ASP A 115 10.98 5.65 -2.54
N VAL A 116 9.99 6.04 -3.35
CA VAL A 116 9.92 5.70 -4.79
C VAL A 116 11.15 6.20 -5.55
N VAL A 117 11.52 7.47 -5.35
CA VAL A 117 12.66 8.10 -6.03
C VAL A 117 13.99 7.47 -5.58
N GLN A 118 14.15 7.17 -4.30
CA GLN A 118 15.34 6.49 -3.80
C GLN A 118 15.50 5.09 -4.42
N VAL A 119 14.43 4.30 -4.48
CA VAL A 119 14.45 2.98 -5.11
C VAL A 119 14.84 3.08 -6.59
N MET A 120 14.28 4.06 -7.30
CA MET A 120 14.58 4.27 -8.73
C MET A 120 16.04 4.72 -8.95
N CYS A 121 16.57 5.60 -8.10
CA CYS A 121 17.94 6.10 -8.19
C CYS A 121 18.98 4.97 -7.95
N VAL A 122 18.71 4.10 -6.97
CA VAL A 122 19.54 2.90 -6.71
C VAL A 122 19.49 1.93 -7.88
N LEU A 123 18.32 1.72 -8.48
CA LEU A 123 18.17 0.84 -9.64
C LEU A 123 18.98 1.34 -10.84
N VAL A 124 18.93 2.65 -11.12
CA VAL A 124 19.73 3.28 -12.19
C VAL A 124 21.22 3.13 -11.92
N ALA A 125 21.68 3.39 -10.69
CA ALA A 125 23.08 3.21 -10.33
C ALA A 125 23.56 1.75 -10.52
N LEU A 126 22.72 0.78 -10.14
CA LEU A 126 23.04 -0.65 -10.26
C LEU A 126 23.04 -1.12 -11.72
N VAL A 127 22.13 -0.63 -12.56
CA VAL A 127 22.12 -0.90 -14.01
C VAL A 127 23.34 -0.29 -14.71
N VAL A 128 23.75 0.93 -14.32
CA VAL A 128 24.97 1.55 -14.84
C VAL A 128 26.21 0.75 -14.43
N GLN A 129 26.30 0.28 -13.18
CA GLN A 129 27.40 -0.59 -12.75
C GLN A 129 27.43 -1.91 -13.54
N LEU A 130 26.29 -2.59 -13.70
CA LEU A 130 26.21 -3.82 -14.49
C LEU A 130 26.57 -3.60 -15.97
N LEU A 131 26.22 -2.46 -16.56
CA LEU A 131 26.62 -2.12 -17.93
C LEU A 131 28.13 -1.83 -18.03
N VAL A 132 28.74 -1.24 -17.00
CA VAL A 132 30.19 -1.01 -16.93
C VAL A 132 30.95 -2.31 -16.70
N ASP A 133 30.42 -3.26 -15.92
CA ASP A 133 31.05 -4.57 -15.68
C ASP A 133 30.94 -5.52 -16.90
N VAL A 134 30.02 -5.25 -17.84
CA VAL A 134 29.81 -6.05 -19.07
C VAL A 134 30.66 -5.54 -20.25
N VAL A 135 31.20 -4.32 -20.18
CA VAL A 135 32.04 -3.69 -21.22
C VAL A 135 33.51 -3.76 -20.85
#